data_AF-A0A8S1SGX6-F1
#
_entry.id   AF-A0A8S1SGX6-F1
#
_cell.length_a   1.000
_cell.length_b   1.000
_cell.length_c   1.000
_cell.angle_alpha   90.00
_cell.angle_beta   90.00
_cell.angle_gamma   90.00
#
_symmetry.space_group_name_H-M   'P 1'
#
loop_
_entity.id
_entity.type
_entity.pdbx_description
1 polymer ?
#
loop_
_entity_poly.entity_id
_entity_poly.type
_entity_poly.pdbx_seq_one_letter_code
_entity_poly.pdbx_strand_id
1 'polypeptide(L)'
;MAFTNFDEIYQNANQNGSLIKLRSLTNQTRIFFSKIQLLNNNCQYCLNGLIWLELIDFENAKISELLCMMNQLTNYGCIFAKSDNNIGSFISIYHSNFISNNGQKGGGVYVENIKFQLRNSMFFNNTVSQKGGGFYFSQGSESCLNQNNFVSSLLFYNFAKQSSNNINELPKHLSLSINQIEMFSQEKLIEDRLYQVLQLKPYKIILQDHAKSTNFLFIPSGQQISTYQFYNPKHQIYQPYIFNLNILLKNSMNELLINYQNYSCYVEQISFDNASQQLIESIRISKLNFNQDVKGLTWVHSNLTQILISRKTEFRKFWFIAIHQIMRINQPIE
;
A
#
# COMPACT_ATOMS: atom_id res chain seq x y z
N MET A 1 -2.58 2.72 39.59
CA MET A 1 -2.80 1.64 38.61
C MET A 1 -3.41 0.48 39.39
N ALA A 2 -4.70 0.18 39.20
CA ALA A 2 -5.32 -1.02 39.75
C ALA A 2 -5.42 -2.02 38.60
N PHE A 3 -4.62 -3.08 38.67
CA PHE A 3 -4.56 -4.14 37.66
C PHE A 3 -5.43 -5.30 38.13
N THR A 4 -6.66 -5.41 37.65
CA THR A 4 -7.54 -6.53 38.04
C THR A 4 -7.57 -7.67 37.01
N ASN A 5 -6.93 -7.51 35.84
CA ASN A 5 -7.15 -8.40 34.69
C ASN A 5 -5.86 -8.83 33.94
N PHE A 6 -4.68 -8.77 34.57
CA PHE A 6 -3.43 -9.22 33.95
C PHE A 6 -2.90 -10.46 34.64
N ASP A 7 -2.56 -11.47 33.85
CA ASP A 7 -1.90 -12.68 34.35
C ASP A 7 -0.45 -12.43 34.76
N GLU A 8 0.25 -11.59 34.01
CA GLU A 8 1.70 -11.45 34.16
C GLU A 8 2.17 -10.07 33.67
N ILE A 9 2.85 -9.32 34.55
CA ILE A 9 3.71 -8.20 34.18
C ILE A 9 5.12 -8.68 34.40
N TYR A 10 5.77 -9.16 33.35
CA TYR A 10 7.16 -9.60 33.43
C TYR A 10 8.08 -8.41 33.13
N GLN A 11 8.89 -7.99 34.11
CA GLN A 11 9.96 -6.98 33.94
C GLN A 11 11.36 -7.61 33.87
N ASN A 12 11.46 -8.92 33.71
CA ASN A 12 12.76 -9.59 33.64
C ASN A 12 13.20 -9.71 32.18
N ALA A 13 14.08 -8.78 31.77
CA ALA A 13 14.64 -8.63 30.42
C ALA A 13 15.46 -9.84 29.90
N ASN A 14 15.52 -10.95 30.65
CA ASN A 14 16.61 -11.89 30.49
C ASN A 14 16.33 -13.11 29.59
N GLN A 15 15.10 -13.51 29.27
CA GLN A 15 14.93 -14.77 28.49
C GLN A 15 13.73 -14.81 27.53
N ASN A 16 13.84 -14.17 26.36
CA ASN A 16 13.02 -14.42 25.15
C ASN A 16 11.68 -13.68 25.02
N GLY A 17 11.68 -12.35 24.92
CA GLY A 17 10.46 -11.69 24.45
C GLY A 17 10.60 -10.19 24.29
N SER A 18 10.42 -9.47 25.40
CA SER A 18 10.25 -8.02 25.46
C SER A 18 10.57 -7.49 26.85
N LEU A 19 10.82 -6.19 26.99
CA LEU A 19 10.99 -5.54 28.30
C LEU A 19 9.67 -5.45 29.06
N ILE A 20 8.59 -5.22 28.33
CA ILE A 20 7.22 -5.20 28.86
C ILE A 20 6.42 -6.20 28.03
N LYS A 21 5.98 -7.28 28.67
CA LYS A 21 5.00 -8.18 28.08
C LYS A 21 3.68 -8.03 28.83
N LEU A 22 2.60 -7.80 28.10
CA LEU A 22 1.24 -7.85 28.63
C LEU A 22 0.42 -8.84 27.82
N ARG A 23 -0.27 -9.74 28.52
CA ARG A 23 -1.26 -10.65 27.96
C ARG A 23 -2.60 -10.41 28.63
N SER A 24 -3.64 -10.26 27.83
CA SER A 24 -5.03 -10.21 28.32
C SER A 24 -5.64 -11.60 28.36
N LEU A 25 -6.51 -11.82 29.34
CA LEU A 25 -7.38 -13.00 29.40
C LEU A 25 -8.84 -12.72 29.03
N THR A 26 -9.25 -11.46 28.97
CA THR A 26 -10.67 -11.11 28.81
C THR A 26 -10.88 -9.97 27.83
N ASN A 27 -11.95 -10.07 27.04
CA ASN A 27 -12.43 -9.05 26.08
C ASN A 27 -12.76 -7.69 26.67
N GLN A 28 -12.73 -7.54 27.99
CA GLN A 28 -13.03 -6.28 28.68
C GLN A 28 -11.77 -5.50 29.06
N THR A 29 -10.58 -6.07 28.87
CA THR A 29 -9.37 -5.43 29.33
C THR A 29 -9.06 -4.18 28.50
N ARG A 30 -8.72 -3.10 29.20
CA ARG A 30 -8.31 -1.82 28.63
C ARG A 30 -6.95 -1.46 29.21
N ILE A 31 -5.99 -1.15 28.33
CA ILE A 31 -4.61 -0.80 28.72
C ILE A 31 -4.42 0.68 28.42
N PHE A 32 -3.84 1.39 29.37
CA PHE A 32 -3.39 2.75 29.19
C PHE A 32 -1.92 2.88 29.56
N PHE A 33 -1.10 3.20 28.56
CA PHE A 33 0.28 3.59 28.73
C PHE A 33 0.43 5.07 28.46
N SER A 34 1.17 5.76 29.32
CA SER A 34 1.45 7.18 29.18
C SER A 34 2.85 7.49 29.65
N LYS A 35 3.53 8.41 28.93
CA LYS A 35 4.82 8.98 29.32
C LYS A 35 5.90 7.92 29.54
N ILE A 36 5.95 6.95 28.63
CA ILE A 36 6.97 5.89 28.64
C ILE A 36 8.17 6.37 27.82
N GLN A 37 9.37 6.09 28.32
CA GLN A 37 10.62 6.33 27.59
C GLN A 37 11.40 5.03 27.46
N LEU A 38 11.73 4.67 26.22
CA LEU A 38 12.51 3.48 25.86
C LEU A 38 13.69 3.94 24.99
N LEU A 39 14.82 4.21 25.63
CA LEU A 39 15.97 4.88 25.03
C LEU A 39 17.20 3.97 25.02
N ASN A 40 17.90 3.91 23.89
CA ASN A 40 19.22 3.27 23.76
C ASN A 40 19.25 1.79 24.21
N ASN A 41 18.14 1.06 24.06
CA ASN A 41 18.11 -0.34 24.43
C ASN A 41 18.79 -1.18 23.34
N ASN A 42 19.86 -1.89 23.68
CA ASN A 42 20.46 -2.91 22.83
C ASN A 42 19.94 -4.29 23.27
N CYS A 43 18.76 -4.66 22.78
CA CYS A 43 18.07 -5.87 23.23
C CYS A 43 18.22 -7.01 22.23
N GLN A 44 19.31 -7.77 22.36
CA GLN A 44 19.62 -8.91 21.50
C GLN A 44 18.59 -10.06 21.63
N TYR A 45 17.90 -10.15 22.77
CA TYR A 45 16.91 -11.20 23.07
C TYR A 45 15.46 -10.73 23.01
N CYS A 46 15.20 -9.48 22.59
CA CYS A 46 13.84 -8.97 22.41
C CYS A 46 13.26 -9.45 21.06
N LEU A 47 12.76 -10.68 21.05
CA LEU A 47 12.17 -11.29 19.85
C LEU A 47 10.83 -10.66 19.45
N ASN A 48 10.14 -9.98 20.37
CA ASN A 48 8.79 -9.42 20.19
C ASN A 48 8.78 -7.89 20.43
N GLY A 49 9.88 -7.21 20.10
CA GLY A 49 10.01 -5.77 20.37
C GLY A 49 10.19 -5.45 21.85
N LEU A 50 10.19 -4.17 22.21
CA LEU A 50 10.37 -3.74 23.60
C LEU A 50 9.08 -3.85 24.42
N ILE A 51 7.94 -3.56 23.79
CA ILE A 51 6.60 -3.71 24.35
C ILE A 51 5.86 -4.76 23.53
N TRP A 52 5.53 -5.89 24.14
CA TRP A 52 4.71 -6.93 23.55
C TRP A 52 3.32 -6.95 24.18
N LEU A 53 2.33 -6.66 23.35
CA LEU A 53 0.91 -6.70 23.67
C LEU A 53 0.26 -7.89 22.98
N GLU A 54 0.00 -8.93 23.77
CA GLU A 54 -0.78 -10.10 23.37
C GLU A 54 -2.24 -9.86 23.78
N LEU A 55 -2.99 -9.28 22.84
CA LEU A 55 -4.34 -8.76 23.00
C LEU A 55 -5.40 -9.81 22.61
N ILE A 56 -5.26 -11.02 23.15
CA ILE A 56 -6.28 -12.09 23.03
C ILE A 56 -7.55 -11.56 23.65
N ASP A 57 -8.58 -11.37 22.83
CA ASP A 57 -9.86 -10.79 23.24
C ASP A 57 -9.63 -9.50 24.03
N PHE A 58 -9.40 -8.39 23.35
CA PHE A 58 -9.10 -7.12 24.00
C PHE A 58 -10.02 -6.01 23.50
N GLU A 59 -10.43 -5.10 24.38
CA GLU A 59 -11.27 -3.99 23.93
C GLU A 59 -10.42 -2.89 23.29
N ASN A 60 -9.48 -2.31 24.04
CA ASN A 60 -8.74 -1.12 23.57
C ASN A 60 -7.43 -0.88 24.30
N ALA A 61 -6.32 -0.80 23.55
CA ALA A 61 -5.00 -0.41 24.05
C ALA A 61 -4.70 1.03 23.64
N LYS A 62 -4.43 1.89 24.61
CA LYS A 62 -4.09 3.30 24.39
C LYS A 62 -2.67 3.55 24.83
N ILE A 63 -1.85 4.05 23.93
CA ILE A 63 -0.46 4.43 24.19
C ILE A 63 -0.31 5.91 23.88
N SER A 64 0.24 6.65 24.84
CA SER A 64 0.39 8.09 24.77
C SER A 64 1.76 8.54 25.21
N GLU A 65 2.29 9.58 24.59
CA GLU A 65 3.56 10.19 25.01
C GLU A 65 4.70 9.15 25.14
N LEU A 66 4.69 8.15 24.25
CA LEU A 66 5.75 7.15 24.19
C LEU A 66 6.92 7.72 23.39
N LEU A 67 8.10 7.78 24.00
CA LEU A 67 9.35 8.08 23.33
C LEU A 67 10.16 6.79 23.20
N CYS A 68 10.24 6.25 21.99
CA CYS A 68 11.05 5.08 21.69
C CYS A 68 12.16 5.44 20.71
N MET A 69 13.40 5.52 21.20
CA MET A 69 14.51 6.11 20.45
C MET A 69 15.81 5.31 20.55
N MET A 70 16.51 5.18 19.41
CA MET A 70 17.85 4.60 19.31
C MET A 70 17.95 3.16 19.83
N ASN A 71 16.90 2.36 19.64
CA ASN A 71 16.90 0.97 20.10
C ASN A 71 17.43 0.02 19.00
N GLN A 72 18.29 -0.91 19.39
CA GLN A 72 18.79 -2.00 18.55
C GLN A 72 18.04 -3.28 18.90
N LEU A 73 17.13 -3.71 18.03
CA LEU A 73 16.23 -4.84 18.26
C LEU A 73 16.48 -5.94 17.22
N THR A 74 16.27 -7.19 17.63
CA THR A 74 16.56 -8.35 16.76
C THR A 74 15.49 -8.57 15.70
N ASN A 75 14.20 -8.44 16.08
CA ASN A 75 13.08 -8.83 15.22
C ASN A 75 12.13 -7.68 14.92
N TYR A 76 11.40 -7.20 15.92
CA TYR A 76 10.39 -6.16 15.74
C TYR A 76 10.82 -4.85 16.38
N GLY A 77 10.19 -3.75 15.96
CA GLY A 77 10.39 -2.44 16.53
C GLY A 77 9.97 -2.31 17.99
N CYS A 78 9.74 -1.08 18.41
CA CYS A 78 9.38 -0.75 19.78
C CYS A 78 8.14 -1.48 20.31
N ILE A 79 7.09 -1.58 19.49
CA ILE A 79 5.83 -2.21 19.88
C ILE A 79 5.55 -3.40 18.95
N PHE A 80 5.24 -4.53 19.55
CA PHE A 80 4.58 -5.66 18.91
C PHE A 80 3.18 -5.81 19.50
N ALA A 81 2.15 -5.69 18.67
CA ALA A 81 0.77 -5.90 19.08
C ALA A 81 0.15 -7.01 18.23
N LYS A 82 -0.40 -8.04 18.87
CA LYS A 82 -1.08 -9.15 18.21
C LYS A 82 -2.40 -9.50 18.91
N SER A 83 -3.43 -9.83 18.14
CA SER A 83 -4.66 -10.47 18.61
C SER A 83 -4.82 -11.84 17.94
N ASP A 84 -5.39 -12.82 18.65
CA ASP A 84 -5.49 -14.19 18.12
C ASP A 84 -6.76 -14.42 17.28
N ASN A 85 -7.91 -13.78 17.55
CA ASN A 85 -9.16 -14.25 16.94
C ASN A 85 -10.26 -13.20 16.63
N ASN A 86 -10.04 -11.89 16.76
CA ASN A 86 -11.12 -10.92 16.51
C ASN A 86 -10.64 -9.56 15.96
N ILE A 87 -11.28 -9.09 14.88
CA ILE A 87 -11.18 -7.72 14.29
C ILE A 87 -11.76 -6.64 15.25
N GLY A 88 -12.10 -7.02 16.49
CA GLY A 88 -12.59 -6.13 17.54
C GLY A 88 -11.47 -5.37 18.25
N SER A 89 -10.32 -6.01 18.47
CA SER A 89 -9.20 -5.42 19.22
C SER A 89 -8.69 -4.17 18.52
N PHE A 90 -8.53 -3.10 19.30
CA PHE A 90 -8.11 -1.78 18.81
C PHE A 90 -6.89 -1.28 19.58
N ILE A 91 -5.89 -0.79 18.87
CA ILE A 91 -4.76 -0.06 19.45
C ILE A 91 -4.72 1.36 18.90
N SER A 92 -4.59 2.32 19.81
CA SER A 92 -4.37 3.73 19.47
C SER A 92 -3.08 4.24 20.07
N ILE A 93 -2.28 4.90 19.23
CA ILE A 93 -1.01 5.53 19.59
C ILE A 93 -1.15 7.02 19.32
N TYR A 94 -0.85 7.86 20.31
CA TYR A 94 -0.92 9.30 20.12
C TYR A 94 0.20 10.08 20.82
N HIS A 95 0.56 11.23 20.27
CA HIS A 95 1.65 12.09 20.79
C HIS A 95 2.95 11.31 21.06
N SER A 96 3.28 10.34 20.21
CA SER A 96 4.40 9.41 20.43
C SER A 96 5.46 9.54 19.34
N ASN A 97 6.71 9.27 19.71
CA ASN A 97 7.88 9.42 18.84
C ASN A 97 8.67 8.11 18.75
N PHE A 98 8.90 7.63 17.53
CA PHE A 98 9.65 6.43 17.21
C PHE A 98 10.82 6.82 16.31
N ILE A 99 12.02 6.93 16.90
CA ILE A 99 13.17 7.58 16.27
C ILE A 99 14.38 6.66 16.21
N SER A 100 14.94 6.45 15.02
CA SER A 100 16.23 5.74 14.83
C SER A 100 16.27 4.35 15.49
N ASN A 101 15.18 3.60 15.41
CA ASN A 101 15.13 2.22 15.88
C ASN A 101 15.51 1.26 14.76
N ASN A 102 16.16 0.16 15.14
CA ASN A 102 16.59 -0.90 14.24
C ASN A 102 15.86 -2.21 14.53
N GLY A 103 15.57 -3.00 13.49
CA GLY A 103 14.90 -4.30 13.61
C GLY A 103 14.90 -5.11 12.31
N GLN A 104 14.10 -6.18 12.25
CA GLN A 104 13.78 -6.89 11.01
C GLN A 104 12.47 -6.38 10.39
N LYS A 105 11.43 -6.16 11.19
CA LYS A 105 10.11 -5.70 10.70
C LYS A 105 9.50 -4.63 11.59
N GLY A 106 8.79 -3.67 11.00
CA GLY A 106 8.03 -2.67 11.75
C GLY A 106 8.89 -1.88 12.73
N GLY A 107 9.87 -1.13 12.25
CA GLY A 107 10.95 -0.56 13.07
C GLY A 107 10.46 0.31 14.24
N GLY A 108 9.27 0.89 14.12
CA GLY A 108 8.53 1.42 15.27
C GLY A 108 7.47 0.45 15.80
N VAL A 109 6.55 0.01 14.94
CA VAL A 109 5.39 -0.79 15.36
C VAL A 109 5.11 -1.95 14.41
N TYR A 110 4.89 -3.13 14.98
CA TYR A 110 4.32 -4.31 14.32
C TYR A 110 2.89 -4.56 14.84
N VAL A 111 1.94 -4.78 13.93
CA VAL A 111 0.53 -5.03 14.26
C VAL A 111 0.01 -6.25 13.51
N GLU A 112 -0.67 -7.16 14.23
CA GLU A 112 -1.26 -8.38 13.67
C GLU A 112 -2.68 -8.61 14.21
N ASN A 113 -3.63 -8.88 13.30
CA ASN A 113 -5.07 -9.01 13.55
C ASN A 113 -5.69 -7.92 14.45
N ILE A 114 -5.22 -6.66 14.37
CA ILE A 114 -5.69 -5.57 15.24
C ILE A 114 -6.05 -4.34 14.39
N LYS A 115 -7.13 -3.65 14.78
CA LYS A 115 -7.44 -2.31 14.27
C LYS A 115 -6.49 -1.28 14.87
N PHE A 116 -6.00 -0.38 14.04
CA PHE A 116 -4.92 0.53 14.41
C PHE A 116 -5.32 2.00 14.22
N GLN A 117 -4.88 2.89 15.10
CA GLN A 117 -4.95 4.33 14.87
C GLN A 117 -3.71 5.05 15.41
N LEU A 118 -3.17 5.96 14.61
CA LEU A 118 -2.08 6.86 14.93
C LEU A 118 -2.53 8.31 14.86
N ARG A 119 -2.22 9.09 15.89
CA ARG A 119 -2.49 10.54 15.91
C ARG A 119 -1.31 11.34 16.42
N ASN A 120 -1.02 12.49 15.82
CA ASN A 120 -0.04 13.47 16.32
C ASN A 120 1.31 12.82 16.69
N SER A 121 1.78 11.85 15.90
CA SER A 121 2.95 11.04 16.24
C SER A 121 3.98 11.07 15.12
N MET A 122 5.22 10.73 15.46
CA MET A 122 6.35 10.79 14.54
C MET A 122 7.10 9.46 14.45
N PHE A 123 7.37 9.01 13.22
CA PHE A 123 8.21 7.86 12.90
C PHE A 123 9.32 8.33 11.97
N PHE A 124 10.54 8.38 12.51
CA PHE A 124 11.67 9.00 11.84
C PHE A 124 12.92 8.13 11.87
N ASN A 125 13.54 7.96 10.70
CA ASN A 125 14.86 7.34 10.55
C ASN A 125 14.95 5.90 11.09
N ASN A 126 13.84 5.16 11.16
CA ASN A 126 13.87 3.76 11.59
C ASN A 126 14.36 2.88 10.44
N THR A 127 15.26 1.93 10.73
CA THR A 127 15.92 1.10 9.71
C THR A 127 15.64 -0.38 9.99
N VAL A 128 15.01 -1.07 9.03
CA VAL A 128 14.74 -2.51 9.16
C VAL A 128 15.34 -3.33 8.04
N SER A 129 15.82 -4.53 8.40
CA SER A 129 16.46 -5.45 7.46
C SER A 129 15.50 -6.23 6.57
N GLN A 130 14.20 -6.23 6.89
CA GLN A 130 13.15 -6.86 6.08
C GLN A 130 12.08 -5.85 5.66
N LYS A 131 10.96 -5.73 6.40
CA LYS A 131 9.74 -5.08 5.89
C LYS A 131 9.17 -4.02 6.84
N GLY A 132 8.71 -2.90 6.28
CA GLY A 132 8.00 -1.84 7.00
C GLY A 132 8.89 -1.06 7.96
N GLY A 133 9.63 -0.06 7.46
CA GLY A 133 10.61 0.67 8.27
C GLY A 133 10.00 1.39 9.46
N GLY A 134 8.81 1.98 9.31
CA GLY A 134 8.02 2.50 10.43
C GLY A 134 7.04 1.47 10.98
N PHE A 135 6.13 1.01 10.11
CA PHE A 135 5.05 0.10 10.42
C PHE A 135 5.10 -1.18 9.60
N TYR A 136 4.79 -2.29 10.26
CA TYR A 136 4.46 -3.52 9.59
C TYR A 136 3.07 -3.99 10.03
N PHE A 137 2.15 -4.06 9.07
CA PHE A 137 0.85 -4.68 9.26
C PHE A 137 0.89 -6.10 8.71
N SER A 138 0.62 -7.06 9.59
CA SER A 138 0.46 -8.46 9.24
C SER A 138 -1.02 -8.79 9.05
N GLN A 139 -1.28 -10.07 8.71
CA GLN A 139 -2.59 -10.68 8.49
C GLN A 139 -3.70 -10.06 9.36
N GLY A 140 -4.87 -9.84 8.74
CA GLY A 140 -6.08 -9.30 9.37
C GLY A 140 -6.06 -7.80 9.72
N SER A 141 -4.89 -7.18 9.90
CA SER A 141 -4.80 -5.74 10.25
C SER A 141 -4.92 -4.82 9.04
N GLU A 142 -4.47 -5.28 7.87
CA GLU A 142 -4.35 -4.47 6.67
C GLU A 142 -5.73 -4.04 6.12
N SER A 143 -6.76 -4.86 6.29
CA SER A 143 -8.13 -4.55 5.86
C SER A 143 -8.70 -3.32 6.59
N CYS A 144 -8.18 -3.00 7.78
CA CYS A 144 -8.67 -1.92 8.64
C CYS A 144 -7.98 -0.56 8.39
N LEU A 145 -7.04 -0.49 7.43
CA LEU A 145 -6.28 0.73 7.13
C LEU A 145 -6.93 1.57 6.02
N ASN A 146 -7.00 2.87 6.27
CA ASN A 146 -7.46 3.96 5.46
C ASN A 146 -6.74 5.26 5.92
N GLN A 147 -7.02 6.37 5.22
CA GLN A 147 -6.35 7.65 5.50
C GLN A 147 -6.61 8.19 6.93
N ASN A 148 -7.72 7.81 7.56
CA ASN A 148 -8.06 8.24 8.92
C ASN A 148 -7.32 7.46 10.02
N ASN A 149 -6.57 6.42 9.67
CA ASN A 149 -5.70 5.72 10.62
C ASN A 149 -4.44 6.52 10.92
N PHE A 150 -4.03 7.48 10.07
CA PHE A 150 -2.82 8.28 10.24
C PHE A 150 -3.16 9.78 10.26
N VAL A 151 -3.66 10.28 11.38
CA VAL A 151 -4.08 11.68 11.50
C VAL A 151 -2.94 12.54 12.03
N SER A 152 -2.59 13.61 11.32
CA SER A 152 -1.57 14.58 11.76
C SER A 152 -0.26 13.93 12.21
N SER A 153 0.13 12.82 11.55
CA SER A 153 1.28 12.02 11.91
C SER A 153 2.29 12.01 10.77
N LEU A 154 3.57 11.96 11.12
CA LEU A 154 4.68 12.07 10.16
C LEU A 154 5.46 10.76 10.13
N LEU A 155 5.56 10.16 8.94
CA LEU A 155 6.36 8.97 8.68
C LEU A 155 7.35 9.30 7.56
N PHE A 156 8.63 9.47 7.91
CA PHE A 156 9.63 9.97 6.97
C PHE A 156 11.02 9.43 7.26
N TYR A 157 11.81 9.25 6.19
CA TYR A 157 13.16 8.66 6.21
C TYR A 157 13.26 7.30 6.90
N ASN A 158 12.17 6.57 7.04
CA ASN A 158 12.25 5.16 7.43
C ASN A 158 12.78 4.35 6.24
N PHE A 159 13.45 3.23 6.51
CA PHE A 159 14.04 2.39 5.48
C PHE A 159 13.74 0.93 5.74
N ALA A 160 13.27 0.23 4.71
CA ALA A 160 13.11 -1.22 4.71
C ALA A 160 13.83 -1.83 3.52
N LYS A 161 14.66 -2.85 3.75
CA LYS A 161 15.41 -3.50 2.66
C LYS A 161 14.52 -4.27 1.67
N GLN A 162 13.40 -4.81 2.14
CA GLN A 162 12.55 -5.75 1.41
C GLN A 162 11.09 -5.27 1.22
N SER A 163 10.75 -4.00 1.44
CA SER A 163 9.40 -3.49 1.17
C SER A 163 9.40 -1.97 1.05
N SER A 164 8.20 -1.38 1.05
CA SER A 164 7.98 0.04 1.33
C SER A 164 8.68 0.49 2.62
N ASN A 165 9.16 1.73 2.56
CA ASN A 165 10.01 2.36 3.55
C ASN A 165 9.27 2.70 4.84
N ASN A 166 8.07 3.29 4.74
CA ASN A 166 7.32 3.69 5.93
C ASN A 166 6.36 2.58 6.37
N ILE A 167 5.48 2.11 5.49
CA ILE A 167 4.41 1.18 5.87
C ILE A 167 4.39 -0.04 4.96
N ASN A 168 4.56 -1.23 5.53
CA ASN A 168 4.25 -2.48 4.85
C ASN A 168 2.79 -2.88 5.10
N GLU A 169 1.97 -2.81 4.05
CA GLU A 169 0.57 -3.24 3.98
C GLU A 169 0.22 -3.65 2.55
N LEU A 170 -0.85 -4.43 2.37
CA LEU A 170 -1.40 -4.75 1.05
C LEU A 170 -1.69 -3.52 0.17
N PRO A 171 -1.63 -3.68 -1.17
CA PRO A 171 -1.99 -2.60 -2.09
C PRO A 171 -3.40 -2.05 -1.81
N LYS A 172 -3.50 -0.73 -1.69
CA LYS A 172 -4.77 -0.02 -1.48
C LYS A 172 -5.30 0.63 -2.73
N HIS A 173 -4.41 1.06 -3.61
CA HIS A 173 -4.77 1.73 -4.84
C HIS A 173 -3.73 1.51 -5.93
N LEU A 174 -4.11 1.88 -7.15
CA LEU A 174 -3.27 1.76 -8.33
C LEU A 174 -2.91 3.14 -8.83
N SER A 175 -1.74 3.23 -9.43
CA SER A 175 -1.35 4.40 -10.20
C SER A 175 -0.89 3.98 -11.59
N LEU A 176 -1.17 4.83 -12.56
CA LEU A 176 -0.77 4.64 -13.95
C LEU A 176 0.32 5.67 -14.25
N SER A 177 1.49 5.19 -14.60
CA SER A 177 2.58 6.01 -15.12
C SER A 177 2.60 5.89 -16.64
N ILE A 178 2.43 7.03 -17.33
CA ILE A 178 2.64 7.15 -18.78
C ILE A 178 3.72 8.19 -19.02
N ASN A 179 4.83 7.81 -19.64
CA ASN A 179 5.93 8.72 -19.96
C ASN A 179 6.39 9.54 -18.74
N GLN A 180 6.53 8.87 -17.58
CA GLN A 180 6.90 9.47 -16.27
C GLN A 180 5.83 10.38 -15.64
N ILE A 181 4.67 10.54 -16.26
CA ILE A 181 3.52 11.21 -15.65
C ILE A 181 2.71 10.19 -14.88
N GLU A 182 2.76 10.29 -13.56
CA GLU A 182 1.99 9.42 -12.67
C GLU A 182 0.58 9.98 -12.40
N MET A 183 -0.40 9.11 -12.57
CA MET A 183 -1.82 9.37 -12.32
C MET A 183 -2.30 8.41 -11.24
N PHE A 184 -3.01 8.93 -10.24
CA PHE A 184 -3.49 8.16 -9.10
C PHE A 184 -4.96 7.80 -9.31
N SER A 185 -5.36 6.59 -8.91
CA SER A 185 -6.77 6.30 -8.76
C SER A 185 -7.38 7.09 -7.60
N GLN A 186 -8.67 7.37 -7.70
CA GLN A 186 -9.47 8.05 -6.69
C GLN A 186 -10.63 7.14 -6.30
N GLU A 187 -10.99 7.16 -5.02
CA GLU A 187 -12.19 6.46 -4.55
C GLU A 187 -13.44 7.13 -5.10
N LYS A 188 -14.32 6.34 -5.73
CA LYS A 188 -15.61 6.78 -6.24
C LYS A 188 -16.68 5.77 -5.86
N LEU A 189 -17.79 6.27 -5.34
CA LEU A 189 -18.99 5.48 -5.06
C LEU A 189 -19.79 5.32 -6.36
N ILE A 190 -20.03 4.08 -6.80
CA ILE A 190 -20.84 3.74 -7.97
C ILE A 190 -21.74 2.58 -7.54
N GLU A 191 -23.07 2.69 -7.69
CA GLU A 191 -24.03 1.64 -7.26
C GLU A 191 -23.78 1.12 -5.83
N ASP A 192 -23.60 2.04 -4.86
CA ASP A 192 -23.30 1.74 -3.45
C ASP A 192 -22.02 0.92 -3.18
N ARG A 193 -21.15 0.80 -4.18
CA ARG A 193 -19.84 0.16 -4.05
C ARG A 193 -18.72 1.18 -4.24
N LEU A 194 -17.68 1.08 -3.42
CA LEU A 194 -16.48 1.90 -3.54
C LEU A 194 -15.54 1.30 -4.58
N TYR A 195 -15.15 2.11 -5.56
CA TYR A 195 -14.22 1.76 -6.61
C TYR A 195 -13.01 2.69 -6.60
N GLN A 196 -11.83 2.12 -6.88
CA GLN A 196 -10.64 2.90 -7.23
C GLN A 196 -10.69 3.22 -8.73
N VAL A 197 -11.05 4.44 -9.08
CA VAL A 197 -11.21 4.91 -10.47
C VAL A 197 -10.02 5.78 -10.85
N LEU A 198 -9.31 5.39 -11.90
CA LEU A 198 -8.22 6.19 -12.44
C LEU A 198 -8.72 7.04 -13.60
N GLN A 199 -8.66 8.37 -13.43
CA GLN A 199 -8.94 9.31 -14.51
C GLN A 199 -7.64 9.75 -15.17
N LEU A 200 -7.56 9.59 -16.50
CA LEU A 200 -6.42 10.07 -17.27
C LEU A 200 -6.34 11.60 -17.18
N LYS A 201 -5.22 12.10 -16.65
CA LYS A 201 -4.87 13.51 -16.74
C LYS A 201 -4.42 13.82 -18.17
N PRO A 202 -4.62 15.06 -18.65
CA PRO A 202 -4.10 15.46 -19.94
C PRO A 202 -2.59 15.22 -20.00
N TYR A 203 -2.14 14.44 -20.98
CA TYR A 203 -0.74 14.17 -21.24
C TYR A 203 -0.38 14.58 -22.67
N LYS A 204 0.89 14.91 -22.89
CA LYS A 204 1.37 15.38 -24.19
C LYS A 204 1.62 14.20 -25.11
N ILE A 205 1.02 14.27 -26.29
CA ILE A 205 1.24 13.37 -27.42
C ILE A 205 1.75 14.19 -28.60
N ILE A 206 2.41 13.54 -29.56
CA ILE A 206 2.81 14.19 -30.80
C ILE A 206 1.89 13.70 -31.90
N LEU A 207 1.21 14.65 -32.56
CA LEU A 207 0.27 14.39 -33.65
C LEU A 207 0.58 15.35 -34.80
N GLN A 208 1.02 14.81 -35.94
CA GLN A 208 1.37 15.60 -37.13
C GLN A 208 2.36 16.73 -36.78
N ASP A 209 3.49 16.40 -36.14
CA ASP A 209 4.55 17.32 -35.73
C ASP A 209 4.18 18.37 -34.68
N HIS A 210 2.96 18.35 -34.17
CA HIS A 210 2.51 19.22 -33.09
C HIS A 210 2.32 18.44 -31.80
N ALA A 211 2.87 18.97 -30.70
CA ALA A 211 2.53 18.49 -29.37
C ALA A 211 1.07 18.85 -29.06
N LYS A 212 0.21 17.85 -28.88
CA LYS A 212 -1.18 18.01 -28.46
C LYS A 212 -1.37 17.42 -27.07
N SER A 213 -2.18 18.08 -26.26
CA SER A 213 -2.60 17.55 -24.96
C SER A 213 -3.85 16.70 -25.17
N THR A 214 -3.91 15.52 -24.55
CA THR A 214 -5.08 14.65 -24.60
C THR A 214 -5.31 13.94 -23.28
N ASN A 215 -6.58 13.71 -22.96
CA ASN A 215 -7.05 12.88 -21.86
C ASN A 215 -7.49 11.48 -22.31
N PHE A 216 -7.19 11.10 -23.56
CA PHE A 216 -7.47 9.78 -24.10
C PHE A 216 -6.18 9.00 -24.31
N LEU A 217 -6.19 7.72 -23.93
CA LEU A 217 -5.10 6.83 -24.27
C LEU A 217 -5.21 6.45 -25.74
N PHE A 218 -4.39 7.08 -26.59
CA PHE A 218 -4.31 6.68 -28.00
C PHE A 218 -3.32 5.54 -28.16
N ILE A 219 -3.81 4.43 -28.71
CA ILE A 219 -2.99 3.28 -29.06
C ILE A 219 -3.24 3.00 -30.55
N PRO A 220 -2.20 3.07 -31.40
CA PRO A 220 -2.36 2.81 -32.82
C PRO A 220 -2.78 1.36 -33.06
N SER A 221 -3.77 1.18 -33.93
CA SER A 221 -4.28 -0.15 -34.28
C SER A 221 -3.18 -1.00 -34.93
N GLY A 222 -3.05 -2.25 -34.49
CA GLY A 222 -2.15 -3.22 -35.12
C GLY A 222 -0.67 -3.08 -34.74
N GLN A 223 -0.33 -2.21 -33.77
CA GLN A 223 1.05 -2.06 -33.30
C GLN A 223 1.13 -2.29 -31.78
N GLN A 224 2.27 -2.82 -31.32
CA GLN A 224 2.52 -2.96 -29.89
C GLN A 224 2.91 -1.59 -29.32
N ILE A 225 2.34 -1.22 -28.17
CA ILE A 225 2.59 0.09 -27.53
C ILE A 225 4.09 0.33 -27.31
N SER A 226 4.80 -0.71 -26.84
CA SER A 226 6.24 -0.65 -26.54
C SER A 226 7.13 -0.42 -27.77
N THR A 227 6.65 -0.78 -28.97
CA THR A 227 7.41 -0.62 -30.21
C THR A 227 6.90 0.55 -31.06
N TYR A 228 5.81 1.21 -30.64
CA TYR A 228 5.27 2.31 -31.43
C TYR A 228 6.20 3.51 -31.38
N GLN A 229 6.71 3.85 -32.56
CA GLN A 229 7.53 5.03 -32.79
C GLN A 229 6.82 5.95 -33.77
N PHE A 230 6.88 7.25 -33.51
CA PHE A 230 6.50 8.26 -34.47
C PHE A 230 7.76 8.84 -35.12
N TYR A 231 7.67 9.15 -36.41
CA TYR A 231 8.74 9.81 -37.13
C TYR A 231 8.65 11.33 -36.91
N ASN A 232 9.74 11.95 -36.49
CA ASN A 232 9.87 13.39 -36.34
C ASN A 232 10.63 13.96 -37.56
N PRO A 233 9.94 14.54 -38.56
CA PRO A 233 10.55 14.99 -39.81
C PRO A 233 11.51 16.16 -39.61
N LYS A 234 11.30 17.01 -38.60
CA LYS A 234 12.21 18.12 -38.27
C LYS A 234 13.61 17.63 -37.89
N HIS A 235 13.67 16.49 -37.21
CA HIS A 235 14.93 15.91 -36.72
C HIS A 235 15.35 14.65 -37.48
N GLN A 236 14.53 14.15 -38.40
CA GLN A 236 14.74 12.91 -39.16
C GLN A 236 14.99 11.68 -38.25
N ILE A 237 14.34 11.62 -37.09
CA ILE A 237 14.48 10.52 -36.12
C ILE A 237 13.12 9.90 -35.79
N TYR A 238 13.13 8.60 -35.51
CA TYR A 238 12.01 7.89 -34.90
C TYR A 238 12.10 8.01 -33.38
N GLN A 239 11.00 8.40 -32.73
CA GLN A 239 10.93 8.56 -31.28
C GLN A 239 9.80 7.68 -30.72
N PRO A 240 10.01 7.01 -29.57
CA PRO A 240 8.96 6.22 -28.95
C PRO A 240 7.80 7.12 -28.52
N TYR A 241 6.59 6.70 -28.85
CA TYR A 241 5.38 7.44 -28.48
C TYR A 241 5.05 7.29 -26.99
N ILE A 242 5.12 6.06 -26.50
CA ILE A 242 5.02 5.71 -25.08
C ILE A 242 6.27 4.92 -24.72
N PHE A 243 7.20 5.53 -24.00
CA PHE A 243 8.44 4.89 -23.56
C PHE A 243 8.32 4.26 -22.18
N ASN A 244 7.28 4.61 -21.42
CA ASN A 244 6.97 4.00 -20.13
C ASN A 244 5.44 3.92 -19.99
N LEU A 245 4.92 2.72 -19.75
CA LEU A 245 3.52 2.46 -19.40
C LEU A 245 3.50 1.44 -18.27
N ASN A 246 3.38 1.90 -17.04
CA ASN A 246 3.42 1.06 -15.85
C ASN A 246 2.15 1.23 -15.03
N ILE A 247 1.59 0.10 -14.58
CA ILE A 247 0.59 0.10 -13.51
C ILE A 247 1.33 -0.24 -12.21
N LEU A 248 1.35 0.70 -11.29
CA LEU A 248 2.09 0.63 -10.04
C LEU A 248 1.14 0.37 -8.87
N LEU A 249 1.50 -0.58 -8.01
CA LEU A 249 0.78 -0.89 -6.78
C LEU A 249 1.26 0.05 -5.67
N LYS A 250 0.32 0.69 -4.98
CA LYS A 250 0.62 1.63 -3.90
C LYS A 250 -0.15 1.34 -2.62
N ASN A 251 0.48 1.67 -1.49
CA ASN A 251 -0.16 1.60 -0.18
C ASN A 251 -0.99 2.87 0.12
N SER A 252 -1.61 2.90 1.30
CA SER A 252 -2.41 4.01 1.83
C SER A 252 -1.65 5.35 1.93
N MET A 253 -0.31 5.31 1.93
CA MET A 253 0.58 6.48 1.99
C MET A 253 1.23 6.82 0.65
N ASN A 254 0.70 6.31 -0.46
CA ASN A 254 1.22 6.51 -1.82
C ASN A 254 2.65 6.01 -2.05
N GLU A 255 3.17 5.10 -1.21
CA GLU A 255 4.47 4.47 -1.42
C GLU A 255 4.38 3.34 -2.44
N LEU A 256 5.40 3.22 -3.28
CA LEU A 256 5.52 2.12 -4.22
C LEU A 256 5.77 0.81 -3.48
N LEU A 257 4.98 -0.20 -3.83
CA LEU A 257 5.09 -1.54 -3.28
C LEU A 257 6.02 -2.40 -4.16
N ILE A 258 7.26 -2.59 -3.72
CA ILE A 258 8.33 -3.14 -4.57
C ILE A 258 8.50 -4.66 -4.53
N ASN A 259 7.95 -5.36 -3.52
CA ASN A 259 8.29 -6.77 -3.25
C ASN A 259 7.06 -7.70 -3.23
N TYR A 260 6.12 -7.47 -4.13
CA TYR A 260 4.92 -8.31 -4.27
C TYR A 260 5.15 -9.41 -5.31
N GLN A 261 5.78 -10.50 -4.88
CA GLN A 261 5.93 -11.69 -5.74
C GLN A 261 4.56 -12.37 -5.92
N ASN A 262 4.32 -12.91 -7.12
CA ASN A 262 3.11 -13.68 -7.49
C ASN A 262 1.79 -12.90 -7.54
N TYR A 263 1.83 -11.57 -7.55
CA TYR A 263 0.62 -10.78 -7.74
C TYR A 263 0.21 -10.79 -9.19
N SER A 264 -1.07 -11.02 -9.42
CA SER A 264 -1.67 -10.90 -10.74
C SER A 264 -3.03 -10.23 -10.63
N CYS A 265 -3.41 -9.50 -11.67
CA CYS A 265 -4.76 -8.96 -11.78
C CYS A 265 -5.32 -9.26 -13.17
N TYR A 266 -6.64 -9.19 -13.29
CA TYR A 266 -7.30 -9.29 -14.57
C TYR A 266 -7.68 -7.90 -15.04
N VAL A 267 -7.45 -7.63 -16.33
CA VAL A 267 -7.99 -6.45 -16.97
C VAL A 267 -9.34 -6.83 -17.56
N GLU A 268 -10.38 -6.15 -17.10
CA GLU A 268 -11.75 -6.31 -17.59
C GLU A 268 -12.14 -5.06 -18.38
N GLN A 269 -12.69 -5.26 -19.59
CA GLN A 269 -13.42 -4.22 -20.30
C GLN A 269 -14.81 -4.17 -19.71
N ILE A 270 -15.25 -3.00 -19.29
CA ILE A 270 -16.58 -2.79 -18.77
C ILE A 270 -17.30 -1.75 -19.62
N SER A 271 -18.50 -2.10 -20.08
CA SER A 271 -19.38 -1.21 -20.83
C SER A 271 -20.51 -0.75 -19.91
N PHE A 272 -20.68 0.56 -19.75
CA PHE A 272 -21.78 1.17 -19.01
C PHE A 272 -22.73 1.90 -19.97
N ASP A 273 -24.02 1.86 -19.68
CA ASP A 273 -24.97 2.79 -20.28
C ASP A 273 -24.93 4.11 -19.52
N ASN A 274 -24.58 5.20 -20.21
CA ASN A 274 -24.50 6.53 -19.60
C ASN A 274 -25.85 7.02 -19.06
N ALA A 275 -26.98 6.61 -19.66
CA ALA A 275 -28.29 7.10 -19.26
C ALA A 275 -28.78 6.43 -17.96
N SER A 276 -28.66 5.10 -17.89
CA SER A 276 -29.11 4.32 -16.74
C SER A 276 -28.04 4.15 -15.65
N GLN A 277 -26.78 4.47 -15.96
CA GLN A 277 -25.60 4.12 -15.17
C GLN A 277 -25.43 2.62 -14.89
N GLN A 278 -26.17 1.76 -15.61
CA GLN A 278 -26.11 0.32 -15.42
C GLN A 278 -24.95 -0.32 -16.17
N LEU A 279 -24.37 -1.34 -15.54
CA LEU A 279 -23.40 -2.25 -16.15
C LEU A 279 -24.07 -3.07 -17.28
N ILE A 280 -23.61 -2.89 -18.52
CA ILE A 280 -24.11 -3.66 -19.67
C ILE A 280 -23.35 -4.98 -19.78
N GLU A 281 -22.02 -4.92 -19.79
CA GLU A 281 -21.16 -6.06 -20.09
C GLU A 281 -19.81 -5.92 -19.37
N SER A 282 -19.24 -7.05 -18.92
CA SER A 282 -17.86 -7.15 -18.47
C SER A 282 -17.15 -8.31 -19.17
N ILE A 283 -16.04 -8.01 -19.83
CA ILE A 283 -15.22 -8.99 -20.57
C ILE A 283 -13.82 -9.01 -20.00
N ARG A 284 -13.34 -10.17 -19.53
CA ARG A 284 -11.93 -10.37 -19.16
C ARG A 284 -11.07 -10.35 -20.42
N ILE A 285 -10.24 -9.31 -20.53
CA ILE A 285 -9.38 -9.12 -21.69
C ILE A 285 -8.05 -9.85 -21.51
N SER A 286 -7.51 -9.82 -20.29
CA SER A 286 -6.15 -10.31 -20.04
C SER A 286 -5.84 -10.49 -18.56
N LYS A 287 -4.68 -11.12 -18.30
CA LYS A 287 -4.07 -11.21 -16.98
C LYS A 287 -2.75 -10.43 -17.00
N LEU A 288 -2.57 -9.52 -16.04
CA LEU A 288 -1.30 -8.86 -15.76
C LEU A 288 -0.60 -9.60 -14.63
N ASN A 289 0.71 -9.79 -14.76
CA ASN A 289 1.52 -10.32 -13.67
C ASN A 289 2.48 -9.23 -13.17
N PHE A 290 2.76 -9.27 -11.87
CA PHE A 290 3.73 -8.37 -11.27
C PHE A 290 5.14 -8.72 -11.75
N ASN A 291 5.85 -7.71 -12.21
CA ASN A 291 7.22 -7.80 -12.68
C ASN A 291 8.13 -7.02 -11.72
N GLN A 292 9.10 -7.74 -11.15
CA GLN A 292 10.03 -7.21 -10.15
C GLN A 292 10.97 -6.16 -10.74
N ASP A 293 11.36 -6.27 -12.02
CA ASP A 293 12.31 -5.37 -12.67
C ASP A 293 11.75 -3.97 -12.82
N VAL A 294 10.47 -3.87 -13.19
CA VAL A 294 9.77 -2.58 -13.33
C VAL A 294 8.96 -2.19 -12.09
N LYS A 295 8.97 -3.05 -11.04
CA LYS A 295 8.23 -2.87 -9.79
C LYS A 295 6.74 -2.54 -10.02
N GLY A 296 6.13 -3.27 -10.95
CA GLY A 296 4.77 -2.97 -11.43
C GLY A 296 4.14 -4.13 -12.19
N LEU A 297 2.86 -3.98 -12.52
CA LEU A 297 2.11 -4.95 -13.31
C LEU A 297 2.44 -4.77 -14.79
N THR A 298 2.83 -5.88 -15.43
CA THR A 298 3.17 -5.89 -16.85
C THR A 298 2.37 -6.95 -17.60
N TRP A 299 2.27 -6.72 -18.90
CA TRP A 299 1.65 -7.62 -19.86
C TRP A 299 2.56 -8.81 -20.12
N VAL A 300 2.15 -10.00 -19.70
CA VAL A 300 2.90 -11.23 -19.99
C VAL A 300 2.58 -11.65 -21.42
N HIS A 301 3.48 -11.30 -22.33
CA HIS A 301 3.52 -11.71 -23.73
C HIS A 301 2.52 -10.99 -24.66
N SER A 302 3.06 -10.03 -25.41
CA SER A 302 2.76 -9.75 -26.82
C SER A 302 1.39 -10.21 -27.37
N ASN A 303 0.37 -9.36 -27.21
CA ASN A 303 -0.61 -8.97 -28.24
C ASN A 303 -1.58 -7.94 -27.65
N LEU A 304 -1.04 -6.77 -27.23
CA LEU A 304 -1.86 -5.58 -26.92
C LEU A 304 -2.75 -5.16 -28.10
N THR A 305 -2.47 -5.65 -29.31
CA THR A 305 -3.27 -5.47 -30.51
C THR A 305 -4.71 -5.96 -30.39
N GLN A 306 -5.01 -6.94 -29.54
CA GLN A 306 -6.38 -7.47 -29.39
C GLN A 306 -7.21 -6.78 -28.29
N ILE A 307 -6.58 -6.02 -27.40
CA ILE A 307 -7.17 -5.55 -26.13
C ILE A 307 -8.11 -4.35 -26.32
N LEU A 308 -8.18 -3.79 -27.53
CA LEU A 308 -8.72 -2.45 -27.77
C LEU A 308 -9.77 -2.37 -28.88
N ILE A 309 -10.27 -3.51 -29.35
CA ILE A 309 -11.24 -3.56 -30.44
C ILE A 309 -12.64 -3.78 -29.86
N SER A 310 -13.28 -2.68 -29.44
CA SER A 310 -14.73 -2.63 -29.29
C SER A 310 -15.29 -1.75 -30.42
N ARG A 311 -16.11 -2.35 -31.27
CA ARG A 311 -16.69 -1.76 -32.48
C ARG A 311 -17.63 -0.59 -32.14
N LYS A 312 -17.54 0.49 -32.91
CA LYS A 312 -18.67 0.87 -33.78
C LYS A 312 -18.18 1.56 -35.05
N THR A 313 -18.95 1.31 -36.09
CA THR A 313 -18.73 1.51 -37.52
C THR A 313 -18.54 2.97 -37.95
N GLU A 314 -17.69 3.11 -38.96
CA GLU A 314 -17.53 4.21 -39.94
C GLU A 314 -16.75 5.50 -39.61
N PHE A 315 -15.61 5.62 -40.30
CA PHE A 315 -14.92 6.82 -40.81
C PHE A 315 -14.46 7.94 -39.84
N ARG A 316 -13.29 7.73 -39.20
CA ARG A 316 -12.00 8.47 -39.37
C ARG A 316 -11.07 8.07 -38.21
N LYS A 317 -9.85 7.68 -38.56
CA LYS A 317 -8.92 6.85 -37.77
C LYS A 317 -8.40 7.51 -36.47
N PHE A 318 -9.18 7.51 -35.39
CA PHE A 318 -8.67 7.50 -34.01
C PHE A 318 -9.68 6.78 -33.12
N TRP A 319 -9.23 5.75 -32.40
CA TRP A 319 -10.06 5.01 -31.45
C TRP A 319 -9.96 5.68 -30.08
N PHE A 320 -11.10 6.01 -29.50
CA PHE A 320 -11.20 6.61 -28.18
C PHE A 320 -11.42 5.49 -27.15
N ILE A 321 -10.47 5.31 -26.24
CA ILE A 321 -10.67 4.47 -25.06
C ILE A 321 -10.93 5.43 -23.90
N ALA A 322 -12.20 5.54 -23.52
CA ALA A 322 -12.54 6.03 -22.18
C ALA A 322 -12.21 4.91 -21.21
N ILE A 323 -11.05 4.97 -20.57
CA ILE A 323 -10.70 4.04 -19.50
C ILE A 323 -11.58 4.40 -18.29
N HIS A 324 -12.82 3.93 -18.26
CA HIS A 324 -13.52 3.61 -17.01
C HIS A 324 -13.15 2.17 -16.63
N GLN A 325 -11.85 1.89 -16.48
CA GLN A 325 -11.42 0.60 -15.94
C GLN A 325 -11.63 0.60 -14.45
N ILE A 326 -12.56 -0.23 -14.00
CA ILE A 326 -12.54 -0.75 -12.65
C ILE A 326 -11.49 -1.86 -12.66
N MET A 327 -10.28 -1.55 -12.21
CA MET A 327 -9.32 -2.60 -11.90
C MET A 327 -9.70 -3.22 -10.55
N ARG A 328 -10.11 -4.49 -10.58
CA ARG A 328 -10.26 -5.29 -9.35
C ARG A 328 -8.92 -5.90 -9.01
N ILE A 329 -8.38 -5.52 -7.85
CA ILE A 329 -7.27 -6.24 -7.23
C ILE A 329 -7.89 -7.48 -6.56
N ASN A 330 -7.86 -8.61 -7.24
CA ASN A 330 -8.17 -9.88 -6.60
C ASN A 330 -6.99 -10.23 -5.70
N GLN A 331 -7.21 -10.29 -4.38
CA GLN A 331 -6.19 -10.79 -3.47
C GLN A 331 -5.86 -12.24 -3.83
N PRO A 332 -4.58 -12.65 -3.80
CA PRO A 332 -4.27 -14.08 -3.84
C PRO A 332 -4.98 -14.74 -2.66
N ILE A 333 -5.78 -15.76 -2.96
CA ILE A 333 -6.22 -16.72 -1.95
C ILE A 333 -4.95 -17.49 -1.62
N GLU A 334 -4.30 -17.19 -0.48
CA GLU A 334 -3.21 -18.01 0.05
C GLU A 334 -3.75 -19.37 0.50
#